data_AF-A0A523K1H2-F1
#
_entry.id   AF-A0A523K1H2-F1
#
_cell.length_a   1.000
_cell.length_b   1.000
_cell.length_c   1.000
_cell.angle_alpha   90.00
_cell.angle_beta   90.00
_cell.angle_gamma   90.00
#
_symmetry.space_group_name_H-M   'P 1'
#
loop_
_entity.id
_entity.type
_entity.pdbx_description
1 polymer ?
#
loop_
_entity_poly.entity_id
_entity_poly.type
_entity_poly.pdbx_seq_one_letter_code
_entity_poly.pdbx_strand_id
1 'polypeptide(L)'
;MRFVRSRRKQFPIIILITGFLSVAWGAAAAQEAPPDGHITVTTTKDGTSSDGFCSLREAVITANKDQDSTKDCVFTGDEAYTIELAPDTEYVLTKDDNGNEDASSSGDLDIYGDLTIIGNGATITAKNGYRNRFPPDMGLILI
;
A
#
# COMPACT_ATOMS: atom_id res chain seq x y z
N MET A 1 57.27 -50.95 31.69
CA MET A 1 56.36 -50.17 32.56
C MET A 1 56.24 -48.76 32.00
N ARG A 2 55.01 -48.27 31.85
CA ARG A 2 54.67 -47.00 31.17
C ARG A 2 55.07 -45.79 32.02
N PHE A 3 55.59 -44.73 31.39
CA PHE A 3 55.46 -43.36 31.89
C PHE A 3 55.10 -42.43 30.72
N VAL A 4 53.94 -41.77 30.86
CA VAL A 4 53.32 -40.83 29.92
C VAL A 4 53.45 -39.43 30.50
N ARG A 5 53.81 -38.45 29.66
CA ARG A 5 53.37 -37.02 29.64
C ARG A 5 54.42 -36.22 28.87
N SER A 6 54.14 -35.15 28.12
CA SER A 6 52.96 -34.55 27.51
C SER A 6 53.55 -33.38 26.72
N ARG A 7 53.54 -33.42 25.38
CA ARG A 7 54.04 -32.31 24.54
C ARG A 7 53.02 -31.17 24.59
N ARG A 8 53.36 -30.04 25.23
CA ARG A 8 52.54 -28.82 25.20
C ARG A 8 52.64 -28.17 23.83
N LYS A 9 51.48 -28.06 23.19
CA LYS A 9 51.21 -27.61 21.83
C LYS A 9 51.30 -26.09 21.71
N GLN A 10 52.03 -25.59 20.72
CA GLN A 10 51.88 -24.22 20.20
C GLN A 10 51.32 -24.34 18.79
N PHE A 11 50.03 -24.03 18.60
CA PHE A 11 49.39 -23.91 17.29
C PHE A 11 49.01 -22.44 17.09
N PRO A 12 49.48 -21.78 16.01
CA PRO A 12 49.24 -20.37 15.78
C PRO A 12 47.76 -20.12 15.46
N ILE A 13 47.25 -19.03 16.04
CA ILE A 13 45.86 -18.55 15.93
C ILE A 13 45.63 -18.07 14.49
N ILE A 14 44.86 -18.84 13.72
CA ILE A 14 44.29 -18.41 12.45
C ILE A 14 43.05 -17.58 12.79
N ILE A 15 43.12 -16.27 12.59
CA ILE A 15 41.99 -15.34 12.74
C ILE A 15 41.06 -15.56 11.53
N LEU A 16 39.95 -16.26 11.75
CA LEU A 16 38.85 -16.36 10.81
C LEU A 16 38.06 -15.05 10.81
N ILE A 17 38.14 -14.28 9.72
CA ILE A 17 37.28 -13.13 9.46
C ILE A 17 35.87 -13.68 9.16
N THR A 18 35.01 -13.72 10.18
CA THR A 18 33.57 -13.91 9.98
C THR A 18 32.99 -12.59 9.50
N GLY A 19 32.68 -12.52 8.20
CA GLY A 19 31.90 -11.42 7.64
C GLY A 19 30.55 -11.34 8.33
N PHE A 20 30.27 -10.19 8.93
CA PHE A 20 28.96 -9.85 9.46
C PHE A 20 27.99 -9.75 8.28
N LEU A 21 27.19 -10.80 8.07
CA LEU A 21 26.08 -10.78 7.13
C LEU A 21 24.95 -10.01 7.81
N SER A 22 24.93 -8.69 7.63
CA SER A 22 23.82 -7.84 8.08
C SER A 22 22.58 -8.19 7.26
N VAL A 23 21.77 -9.13 7.75
CA VAL A 23 20.39 -9.29 7.29
C VAL A 23 19.64 -8.07 7.80
N ALA A 24 19.49 -7.06 6.94
CA ALA A 24 18.55 -5.99 7.15
C ALA A 24 17.14 -6.59 7.04
N TRP A 25 16.59 -7.02 8.17
CA TRP A 25 15.15 -7.24 8.28
C TRP A 25 14.48 -5.90 8.05
N GLY A 26 13.89 -5.71 6.87
CA GLY A 26 12.91 -4.67 6.65
C GLY A 26 11.74 -4.96 7.58
N ALA A 27 11.58 -4.15 8.62
CA ALA A 27 10.36 -4.16 9.41
C ALA A 27 9.24 -3.71 8.48
N ALA A 28 8.37 -4.63 8.07
CA ALA A 28 7.05 -4.25 7.58
C ALA A 28 6.38 -3.51 8.74
N ALA A 29 6.13 -2.21 8.58
CA ALA A 29 5.35 -1.47 9.54
C ALA A 29 3.99 -2.16 9.61
N ALA A 30 3.62 -2.70 10.78
CA ALA A 30 2.26 -3.17 11.00
C ALA A 30 1.37 -1.93 10.88
N GLN A 31 0.59 -1.85 9.81
CA GLN A 31 -0.42 -0.83 9.65
C GLN A 31 -1.47 -1.06 10.74
N GLU A 32 -1.70 -0.06 11.59
CA GLU A 32 -2.82 -0.11 12.53
C GLU A 32 -4.10 -0.26 11.72
N ALA A 33 -5.00 -1.15 12.17
CA ALA A 33 -6.28 -1.31 11.52
C ALA A 33 -7.01 0.04 11.56
N PRO A 34 -7.53 0.51 10.42
CA PRO A 34 -8.28 1.75 10.39
C PRO A 34 -9.56 1.63 11.26
N PRO A 35 -10.18 2.75 11.64
CA PRO A 35 -11.51 2.73 12.25
C PRO A 35 -12.52 1.94 11.41
N ASP A 36 -13.56 1.41 12.04
CA ASP A 36 -14.60 0.66 11.34
C ASP A 36 -15.25 1.50 10.23
N GLY A 37 -15.38 0.95 9.02
CA GLY A 37 -15.85 1.65 7.82
C GLY A 37 -14.78 2.47 7.09
N HIS A 38 -13.53 2.51 7.57
CA HIS A 38 -12.47 3.32 6.96
C HIS A 38 -11.45 2.51 6.15
N ILE A 39 -10.92 3.14 5.11
CA ILE A 39 -9.76 2.69 4.33
C ILE A 39 -8.73 3.82 4.36
N THR A 40 -7.57 3.58 4.97
CA THR A 40 -6.47 4.56 5.00
C THR A 40 -5.55 4.36 3.79
N VAL A 41 -5.37 5.41 3.00
CA VAL A 41 -4.40 5.42 1.88
C VAL A 41 -3.00 5.64 2.43
N THR A 42 -2.09 4.69 2.20
CA THR A 42 -0.73 4.71 2.77
C THR A 42 0.37 5.02 1.74
N THR A 43 0.03 5.11 0.47
CA THR A 43 0.97 5.53 -0.58
C THR A 43 0.36 6.48 -1.59
N THR A 44 1.18 7.39 -2.11
CA THR A 44 0.81 8.29 -3.22
C THR A 44 1.05 7.67 -4.59
N LYS A 45 1.67 6.48 -4.64
CA LYS A 45 1.90 5.74 -5.88
C LYS A 45 0.56 5.29 -6.47
N ASP A 46 0.30 5.66 -7.72
CA ASP A 46 -0.84 5.13 -8.46
C ASP A 46 -0.57 3.67 -8.88
N GLY A 47 -1.30 2.73 -8.29
CA GLY A 47 -1.00 1.31 -8.39
C GLY A 47 -2.18 0.39 -8.08
N THR A 48 -1.97 -0.89 -8.36
CA THR A 48 -2.83 -2.02 -7.97
C THR A 48 -1.98 -3.26 -7.67
N SER A 49 -0.73 -3.03 -7.25
CA SER A 49 0.28 -4.08 -7.09
C SER A 49 0.26 -4.50 -5.63
N SER A 50 0.29 -5.80 -5.36
CA SER A 50 0.40 -6.28 -3.97
C SER A 50 1.83 -6.06 -3.46
N ASP A 51 2.11 -4.84 -3.01
CA ASP A 51 3.39 -4.35 -2.49
C ASP A 51 3.33 -3.96 -1.00
N GLY A 52 2.19 -4.16 -0.36
CA GLY A 52 1.93 -3.89 1.06
C GLY A 52 1.55 -2.44 1.35
N PHE A 53 1.27 -1.65 0.33
CA PHE A 53 0.81 -0.28 0.46
C PHE A 53 -0.55 -0.08 -0.20
N CYS A 54 -1.48 0.57 0.49
CA CYS A 54 -2.79 0.90 -0.05
C CYS A 54 -2.71 2.22 -0.82
N SER A 55 -2.76 2.16 -2.15
CA SER A 55 -2.92 3.34 -2.99
C SER A 55 -4.37 3.85 -3.03
N LEU A 56 -4.57 5.09 -3.45
CA LEU A 56 -5.92 5.65 -3.66
C LEU A 56 -6.74 4.80 -4.65
N ARG A 57 -6.10 4.29 -5.71
CA ARG A 57 -6.77 3.43 -6.69
C ARG A 57 -7.20 2.10 -6.08
N GLU A 58 -6.34 1.48 -5.27
CA GLU A 58 -6.70 0.26 -4.56
C GLU A 58 -7.82 0.48 -3.55
N ALA A 59 -7.83 1.63 -2.86
CA ALA A 59 -8.89 1.99 -1.93
C ALA A 59 -10.24 2.14 -2.63
N VAL A 60 -10.29 2.83 -3.78
CA VAL A 60 -11.52 2.97 -4.57
C VAL A 60 -11.99 1.63 -5.13
N ILE A 61 -11.08 0.79 -5.65
CA ILE A 61 -11.44 -0.56 -6.13
C ILE A 61 -11.99 -1.41 -4.99
N THR A 62 -11.41 -1.30 -3.80
CA THR A 62 -11.86 -2.01 -2.59
C THR A 62 -13.29 -1.59 -2.23
N ALA A 63 -13.57 -0.29 -2.17
CA ALA A 63 -14.90 0.25 -1.92
C ALA A 63 -15.93 -0.19 -2.99
N ASN A 64 -15.57 -0.11 -4.27
CA ASN A 64 -16.48 -0.46 -5.36
C ASN A 64 -16.85 -1.95 -5.40
N LYS A 65 -15.96 -2.84 -4.95
CA LYS A 65 -16.18 -4.29 -4.97
C LYS A 65 -16.85 -4.83 -3.71
N ASP A 66 -17.09 -3.97 -2.73
CA ASP A 66 -17.69 -4.33 -1.44
C ASP A 66 -16.92 -5.48 -0.73
N GLN A 67 -15.61 -5.55 -0.96
CA GLN A 67 -14.75 -6.66 -0.53
C GLN A 67 -13.30 -6.17 -0.38
N ASP A 68 -12.53 -6.87 0.47
CA ASP A 68 -11.06 -6.82 0.63
C ASP A 68 -10.34 -7.32 -0.64
N SER A 69 -10.71 -6.71 -1.77
CA SER A 69 -10.39 -7.15 -3.12
C SER A 69 -8.97 -6.79 -3.53
N THR A 70 -8.37 -5.83 -2.82
CA THR A 70 -6.94 -5.55 -2.87
C THR A 70 -6.34 -5.99 -1.55
N LYS A 71 -5.26 -6.78 -1.60
CA LYS A 71 -4.67 -7.38 -0.38
C LYS A 71 -4.03 -6.36 0.55
N ASP A 72 -3.83 -5.15 0.05
CA ASP A 72 -2.97 -4.13 0.67
C ASP A 72 -3.79 -3.01 1.31
N CYS A 73 -5.05 -2.85 0.92
CA CYS A 73 -6.00 -2.01 1.62
C CYS A 73 -6.77 -2.87 2.62
N VAL A 74 -6.70 -2.49 3.88
CA VAL A 74 -7.50 -3.12 4.94
C VAL A 74 -8.80 -2.35 5.06
N PHE A 75 -9.92 -3.05 4.90
CA PHE A 75 -11.23 -2.55 5.30
C PHE A 75 -11.80 -3.43 6.40
N THR A 76 -12.27 -2.81 7.48
CA THR A 76 -13.01 -3.49 8.54
C THR A 76 -14.31 -2.75 8.73
N GLY A 77 -15.45 -3.43 8.62
CA GLY A 77 -16.79 -2.87 8.84
C GLY A 77 -17.85 -3.50 7.94
N ASP A 78 -19.10 -3.27 8.31
CA ASP A 78 -20.29 -3.70 7.55
C ASP A 78 -21.04 -2.50 6.92
N GLU A 79 -20.49 -1.29 7.06
CA GLU A 79 -21.11 0.01 6.74
C GLU A 79 -20.50 0.67 5.49
N ALA A 80 -20.99 1.88 5.15
CA ALA A 80 -20.50 2.68 4.03
C ALA A 80 -18.98 2.97 4.08
N TYR A 81 -18.35 3.02 2.90
CA TYR A 81 -16.91 3.21 2.76
C TYR A 81 -16.48 4.66 2.99
N THR A 82 -15.47 4.83 3.85
CA THR A 82 -14.76 6.11 4.06
C THR A 82 -13.28 5.97 3.72
N ILE A 83 -12.82 6.63 2.66
CA ILE A 83 -11.40 6.69 2.31
C ILE A 83 -10.78 7.90 2.98
N GLU A 84 -9.70 7.68 3.72
CA GLU A 84 -8.94 8.76 4.36
C GLU A 84 -7.62 8.99 3.65
N LEU A 85 -7.41 10.24 3.21
CA LEU A 85 -6.18 10.69 2.58
C LEU A 85 -5.23 11.31 3.59
N ALA A 86 -3.93 11.19 3.32
CA ALA A 86 -2.91 11.87 4.09
C ALA A 86 -3.06 13.39 3.94
N PRO A 87 -2.89 14.16 5.03
CA PRO A 87 -3.09 15.60 5.00
C PRO A 87 -2.12 16.29 4.03
N ASP A 88 -2.62 17.33 3.35
CA ASP A 88 -1.84 18.19 2.44
C ASP A 88 -0.99 17.43 1.39
N THR A 89 -1.44 16.23 0.99
CA THR A 89 -0.69 15.31 0.12
C THR A 89 -1.21 15.32 -1.32
N GLU A 90 -0.31 15.19 -2.30
CA GLU A 90 -0.67 15.04 -3.71
C GLU A 90 -0.75 13.57 -4.12
N TYR A 91 -1.87 13.21 -4.75
CA TYR A 91 -2.12 11.92 -5.37
C TYR A 91 -2.27 12.10 -6.89
N VAL A 92 -1.29 11.63 -7.65
CA VAL A 92 -1.28 11.76 -9.11
C VAL A 92 -1.71 10.44 -9.74
N LEU A 93 -2.83 10.44 -10.47
CA LEU A 93 -3.26 9.31 -11.30
C LEU A 93 -2.43 9.31 -12.59
N THR A 94 -1.62 8.26 -12.77
CA THR A 94 -0.60 8.15 -13.81
C THR A 94 -0.85 7.02 -14.82
N LYS A 95 -1.77 6.08 -14.53
CA LYS A 95 -2.05 4.95 -15.42
C LYS A 95 -2.70 5.40 -16.72
N ASP A 96 -2.06 5.11 -17.85
CA ASP A 96 -2.62 5.40 -19.18
C ASP A 96 -3.96 4.67 -19.38
N ASP A 97 -4.90 5.32 -20.04
CA ASP A 97 -6.21 4.79 -20.40
C ASP A 97 -6.47 5.00 -21.90
N ASN A 98 -7.23 4.06 -22.49
CA ASN A 98 -7.68 4.11 -23.88
C ASN A 98 -9.08 4.75 -24.03
N GLY A 99 -9.71 5.18 -22.93
CA GLY A 99 -10.96 5.95 -22.88
C GLY A 99 -12.22 5.11 -22.70
N ASN A 100 -12.10 3.80 -22.43
CA ASN A 100 -13.22 2.87 -22.30
C ASN A 100 -13.11 1.99 -21.06
N GLU A 101 -12.38 2.46 -20.04
CA GLU A 101 -12.24 1.73 -18.80
C GLU A 101 -13.18 2.30 -17.74
N ASP A 102 -14.03 1.42 -17.20
CA ASP A 102 -15.02 1.72 -16.16
C ASP A 102 -14.82 0.67 -15.04
N ALA A 103 -13.62 0.55 -14.49
CA ALA A 103 -13.31 -0.32 -13.34
C ALA A 103 -12.14 0.20 -12.48
N SER A 104 -11.73 1.47 -12.67
CA SER A 104 -10.58 2.10 -12.01
C SER A 104 -9.25 1.33 -12.12
N SER A 105 -9.08 0.43 -13.08
CA SER A 105 -7.85 -0.32 -13.32
C SER A 105 -6.78 0.49 -14.06
N SER A 106 -7.21 1.51 -14.79
CA SER A 106 -6.42 2.49 -15.53
C SER A 106 -7.07 3.88 -15.38
N GLY A 107 -6.51 4.91 -16.01
CA GLY A 107 -7.26 6.15 -16.20
C GLY A 107 -7.59 6.92 -14.91
N ASP A 108 -8.80 7.44 -14.87
CA ASP A 108 -9.42 8.05 -13.70
C ASP A 108 -9.88 6.99 -12.67
N LEU A 109 -10.65 7.44 -11.69
CA LEU A 109 -11.23 6.60 -10.65
C LEU A 109 -12.74 6.68 -10.79
N ASP A 110 -13.35 5.53 -10.97
CA ASP A 110 -14.79 5.34 -11.06
C ASP A 110 -15.35 5.02 -9.68
N ILE A 111 -16.55 5.49 -9.38
CA ILE A 111 -17.22 5.23 -8.10
C ILE A 111 -18.63 4.71 -8.39
N TYR A 112 -18.98 3.51 -7.90
CA TYR A 112 -20.27 2.86 -8.16
C TYR A 112 -21.22 2.82 -6.98
N GLY A 113 -20.79 3.29 -5.81
CA GLY A 113 -21.56 3.28 -4.58
C GLY A 113 -21.43 4.59 -3.81
N ASP A 114 -22.07 4.62 -2.63
CA ASP A 114 -21.83 5.68 -1.66
C ASP A 114 -20.41 5.55 -1.11
N LEU A 115 -19.60 6.58 -1.32
CA LEU A 115 -18.21 6.65 -0.91
C LEU A 115 -17.93 8.03 -0.34
N THR A 116 -17.46 8.07 0.90
CA THR A 116 -16.93 9.30 1.49
C THR A 116 -15.43 9.34 1.31
N ILE A 117 -14.88 10.47 0.87
CA ILE A 117 -13.43 10.70 0.84
C ILE A 117 -13.12 11.88 1.78
N ILE A 118 -12.40 11.59 2.86
CA ILE A 118 -11.85 12.61 3.76
C ILE A 118 -10.56 13.12 3.15
N GLY A 119 -10.62 14.33 2.59
CA GLY A 119 -9.53 14.89 1.80
C GLY A 119 -8.36 15.37 2.64
N ASN A 120 -8.59 15.89 3.85
CA ASN A 120 -7.54 16.47 4.72
C ASN A 120 -6.63 17.51 4.00
N GLY A 121 -7.14 18.25 3.02
CA GLY A 121 -6.35 19.19 2.22
C GLY A 121 -5.52 18.56 1.09
N ALA A 122 -5.67 17.25 0.86
CA ALA A 122 -5.04 16.56 -0.26
C ALA A 122 -5.53 17.07 -1.62
N THR A 123 -4.68 16.92 -2.64
CA THR A 123 -5.03 17.19 -4.03
C THR A 123 -4.93 15.91 -4.84
N ILE A 124 -5.98 15.62 -5.62
CA ILE A 124 -5.97 14.52 -6.59
C ILE A 124 -5.84 15.14 -7.97
N THR A 125 -4.76 14.80 -8.66
CA THR A 125 -4.53 15.21 -10.05
C THR A 125 -4.50 14.01 -10.94
N ALA A 126 -4.88 14.18 -12.19
CA ALA A 126 -4.87 13.12 -13.17
C ALA A 126 -4.11 13.61 -14.40
N LYS A 127 -3.33 12.72 -15.02
CA LYS A 127 -2.61 13.02 -16.27
C LYS A 127 -3.54 13.64 -17.31
N ASN A 128 -3.03 14.60 -18.07
CA ASN A 128 -3.78 15.23 -19.15
C ASN A 128 -4.31 14.18 -20.14
N GLY A 129 -5.61 14.28 -20.47
CA GLY A 129 -6.25 13.43 -21.47
C GLY A 129 -7.37 12.54 -20.92
N TYR A 130 -7.51 12.39 -19.60
CA TYR A 130 -8.66 11.69 -19.04
C TYR A 130 -9.95 12.50 -19.25
N ARG A 131 -10.99 11.84 -19.76
CA ARG A 131 -12.32 12.43 -19.92
C ARG A 131 -13.21 11.74 -18.92
N ASN A 132 -13.48 12.46 -17.85
CA ASN A 132 -14.36 12.03 -16.78
C ASN A 132 -15.70 11.49 -17.34
N ARG A 133 -15.96 10.21 -17.13
CA ARG A 133 -17.25 9.57 -17.39
C ARG A 133 -17.95 9.29 -16.07
N PHE A 134 -18.12 10.30 -15.21
CA PHE A 134 -19.04 10.15 -14.09
C PHE A 134 -20.41 9.69 -14.64
N PRO A 135 -20.91 8.50 -14.25
CA PRO A 135 -22.30 8.16 -14.48
C PRO A 135 -23.15 9.24 -13.79
N PRO A 136 -24.21 9.75 -14.43
CA PRO A 136 -24.94 10.95 -13.98
C PRO A 136 -25.65 10.84 -12.62
N ASP A 137 -25.47 9.74 -11.87
CA ASP A 137 -26.41 9.33 -10.83
C ASP A 137 -25.78 9.13 -9.43
N MET A 138 -24.46 9.33 -9.25
CA MET A 138 -23.78 8.97 -7.98
C MET A 138 -23.18 10.16 -7.23
N GLY A 139 -23.55 10.30 -5.95
CA GLY A 139 -23.14 11.39 -5.07
C GLY A 139 -21.76 11.16 -4.46
N LEU A 140 -20.71 11.65 -5.13
CA LEU A 140 -19.41 11.83 -4.49
C LEU A 140 -19.50 12.99 -3.49
N ILE A 141 -19.32 12.71 -2.20
CA ILE A 141 -19.18 13.73 -1.16
C ILE A 141 -17.70 13.81 -0.78
N LEU A 142 -17.05 14.90 -1.20
CA LEU A 142 -15.68 15.24 -0.80
C LEU A 142 -15.76 16.16 0.42
N ILE A 143 -15.20 15.74 1.56
CA ILE A 143 -15.26 16.47 2.84
C ILE A 143 -13.86 16.88 3.28
#